data_AF-A0A845Z917-F1
#
_entry.id   AF-A0A845Z917-F1
#
_cell.length_a   1.000
_cell.length_b   1.000
_cell.length_c   1.000
_cell.angle_alpha   90.00
_cell.angle_beta   90.00
_cell.angle_gamma   90.00
#
_symmetry.space_group_name_H-M   'P 1'
#
loop_
_entity.id
_entity.type
_entity.pdbx_description
1 polymer ?
#
loop_
_entity_poly.entity_id
_entity_poly.type
_entity_poly.pdbx_seq_one_letter_code
_entity_poly.pdbx_strand_id
1 'polypeptide(L)'
;MKLSKDEWKKAKTIARALAHDTDRNELGKIVTYARSTYNIKQIMALVDALPRSGYVRSKRTQGYLQKIANVLHRKLKGLLDKQARFILGWSFRLLTTYQLKQINFLSVK
;
A
#
# COMPACT_ATOMS: atom_id res chain seq x y z
N MET A 1 -18.98 -5.19 -3.35
CA MET A 1 -18.27 -6.15 -4.23
C MET A 1 -17.31 -6.97 -3.38
N LYS A 2 -17.37 -8.30 -3.48
CA LYS A 2 -16.49 -9.22 -2.74
C LYS A 2 -15.23 -9.47 -3.58
N LEU A 3 -14.04 -9.38 -2.98
CA LEU A 3 -12.80 -9.76 -3.66
C LEU A 3 -12.84 -11.25 -4.01
N SER A 4 -12.36 -11.60 -5.19
CA SER A 4 -12.06 -12.99 -5.56
C SER A 4 -10.95 -13.57 -4.68
N LYS A 5 -10.74 -14.90 -4.75
CA LYS A 5 -9.65 -15.56 -4.02
C LYS A 5 -8.28 -14.98 -4.39
N ASP A 6 -8.04 -14.69 -5.67
CA ASP A 6 -6.78 -14.15 -6.16
C ASP A 6 -6.56 -12.70 -5.76
N GLU A 7 -7.62 -11.88 -5.79
CA GLU A 7 -7.55 -10.50 -5.32
C GLU A 7 -7.27 -10.44 -3.81
N TRP A 8 -7.90 -11.32 -3.04
CA TRP A 8 -7.59 -11.49 -1.61
C TRP A 8 -6.15 -11.89 -1.38
N LYS A 9 -5.62 -12.83 -2.18
CA LYS A 9 -4.22 -13.27 -2.10
C LYS A 9 -3.29 -12.09 -2.39
N LYS A 10 -3.54 -11.31 -3.44
CA LYS A 10 -2.78 -10.09 -3.77
C LYS A 10 -2.82 -9.08 -2.62
N ALA A 11 -3.99 -8.79 -2.06
CA ALA A 11 -4.14 -7.84 -0.96
C ALA A 11 -3.35 -8.27 0.29
N LYS A 12 -3.44 -9.55 0.65
CA LYS A 12 -2.64 -10.13 1.75
C LYS A 12 -1.15 -10.04 1.48
N THR A 13 -0.70 -10.34 0.25
CA THR A 13 0.72 -10.24 -0.10
C THR A 13 1.24 -8.81 -0.02
N ILE A 14 0.49 -7.82 -0.51
CA ILE A 14 0.86 -6.40 -0.38
C ILE A 14 0.97 -6.03 1.11
N ALA A 15 -0.07 -6.33 1.89
CA ALA A 15 -0.10 -5.99 3.31
C ALA A 15 1.06 -6.60 4.10
N ARG A 16 1.36 -7.89 3.88
CA ARG A 16 2.50 -8.56 4.55
C ARG A 16 3.85 -7.97 4.15
N ALA A 17 4.05 -7.69 2.87
CA ALA A 17 5.30 -7.12 2.38
C ALA A 17 5.59 -5.72 2.97
N LEU A 18 4.53 -4.98 3.30
CA LEU A 18 4.63 -3.63 3.85
C LEU A 18 4.62 -3.60 5.38
N ALA A 19 4.12 -4.63 6.06
CA ALA A 19 3.87 -4.61 7.50
C ALA A 19 5.10 -4.26 8.37
N HIS A 20 6.27 -4.77 8.04
CA HIS A 20 7.44 -4.65 8.92
C HIS A 20 8.18 -3.30 8.79
N ASP A 21 8.36 -2.80 7.56
CA ASP A 21 9.30 -1.68 7.31
C ASP A 21 8.67 -0.53 6.55
N THR A 22 7.38 -0.29 6.76
CA THR A 22 6.71 0.90 6.20
C THR A 22 5.80 1.56 7.21
N ASP A 23 5.73 2.88 7.14
CA ASP A 23 4.70 3.63 7.84
C ASP A 23 3.36 3.47 7.10
N ARG A 24 2.36 2.96 7.83
CA ARG A 24 0.99 2.81 7.34
C ARG A 24 0.42 4.13 6.82
N ASN A 25 0.76 5.26 7.41
CA ASN A 25 0.24 6.56 7.00
C ASN A 25 0.62 6.90 5.56
N GLU A 26 1.81 6.50 5.10
CA GLU A 26 2.25 6.75 3.73
C GLU A 26 1.43 5.93 2.72
N LEU A 27 1.11 4.66 3.03
CA LEU A 27 0.16 3.89 2.22
C LEU A 27 -1.26 4.48 2.29
N GLY A 28 -1.66 4.97 3.46
CA GLY A 28 -2.96 5.60 3.69
C GLY A 28 -3.21 6.81 2.79
N LYS A 29 -2.21 7.68 2.60
CA LYS A 29 -2.29 8.82 1.68
C LYS A 29 -2.56 8.37 0.24
N ILE A 30 -1.87 7.33 -0.23
CA ILE A 30 -2.06 6.77 -1.57
C ILE A 30 -3.47 6.17 -1.71
N VAL A 31 -3.97 5.48 -0.68
CA VAL A 31 -5.34 4.91 -0.67
C VAL A 31 -6.38 6.03 -0.72
N THR A 32 -6.18 7.11 0.03
CA THR A 32 -7.06 8.28 0.01
C THR A 32 -7.11 8.89 -1.39
N TYR A 33 -5.94 9.10 -2.02
CA TYR A 33 -5.88 9.57 -3.41
C TYR A 33 -6.56 8.61 -4.40
N ALA A 34 -6.38 7.30 -4.22
CA ALA A 34 -7.03 6.29 -5.06
C ALA A 34 -8.57 6.26 -4.89
N ARG A 35 -9.11 6.75 -3.78
CA ARG A 35 -10.57 6.86 -3.59
C ARG A 35 -11.16 8.00 -4.40
N SER A 36 -10.47 9.13 -4.50
CA SER A 36 -10.88 10.26 -5.35
C SER A 36 -10.52 10.04 -6.82
N THR A 37 -9.50 9.22 -7.10
CA THR A 37 -8.97 9.01 -8.46
C THR A 37 -9.36 7.63 -8.99
N TYR A 38 -10.17 7.59 -10.05
CA TYR A 38 -10.71 6.34 -10.61
C TYR A 38 -9.78 5.67 -11.63
N ASN A 39 -8.53 6.12 -11.77
CA ASN A 39 -7.59 5.71 -12.81
C ASN A 39 -6.30 5.15 -12.22
N ILE A 40 -5.97 3.88 -12.51
CA ILE A 40 -4.79 3.21 -11.97
C ILE A 40 -3.49 3.83 -12.49
N LYS A 41 -3.45 4.33 -13.72
CA LYS A 41 -2.25 4.95 -14.28
C LYS A 41 -1.88 6.21 -13.50
N GLN A 42 -2.88 7.02 -13.13
CA GLN A 42 -2.66 8.21 -12.30
C GLN A 42 -2.21 7.85 -10.89
N ILE A 43 -2.80 6.81 -10.29
CA ILE A 43 -2.36 6.29 -8.99
C ILE A 43 -0.89 5.81 -9.07
N MET A 44 -0.51 5.05 -10.09
CA MET A 44 0.86 4.57 -10.27
C MET A 44 1.84 5.70 -10.54
N ALA A 45 1.44 6.71 -11.32
CA ALA A 45 2.25 7.91 -11.55
C ALA A 45 2.52 8.67 -10.24
N LEU A 46 1.51 8.83 -9.37
CA LEU A 46 1.71 9.41 -8.04
C LEU A 46 2.70 8.57 -7.22
N VAL A 47 2.49 7.26 -7.18
CA VAL A 47 3.35 6.31 -6.46
C VAL A 47 4.81 6.41 -6.92
N ASP A 48 5.06 6.63 -8.20
CA ASP A 48 6.40 6.83 -8.77
C ASP A 48 7.01 8.20 -8.47
N ALA A 49 6.17 9.23 -8.33
CA ALA A 49 6.61 10.59 -8.07
C ALA A 49 6.94 10.80 -6.58
N LEU A 50 6.16 10.20 -5.67
CA LEU A 50 6.25 10.44 -4.23
C LEU A 50 7.68 10.28 -3.66
N PRO A 51 8.44 9.20 -3.92
CA PRO A 51 9.80 9.04 -3.37
C PRO A 51 10.80 10.10 -3.86
N ARG A 52 10.51 10.77 -4.97
CA ARG A 52 11.37 11.78 -5.59
C ARG A 52 10.86 13.21 -5.37
N SER A 53 9.73 13.36 -4.69
CA SER A 53 9.09 14.64 -4.47
C SER A 53 9.74 15.40 -3.31
N GLY A 54 9.71 16.73 -3.37
CA GLY A 54 10.12 17.61 -2.25
C GLY A 54 9.24 17.51 -0.99
N TYR A 55 8.16 16.73 -1.05
CA TYR A 55 7.32 16.42 0.11
C TYR A 55 8.04 15.52 1.13
N VAL A 56 9.03 14.75 0.68
CA VAL A 56 9.75 13.79 1.52
C VAL A 56 10.87 14.48 2.30
N ARG A 57 10.64 14.70 3.59
CA ARG A 57 11.58 15.41 4.48
C ARG A 57 12.67 14.54 5.11
N SER A 58 12.61 13.21 4.92
CA SER A 58 13.59 12.29 5.52
C SER A 58 13.92 11.11 4.60
N LYS A 59 15.17 10.62 4.68
CA LYS A 59 15.62 9.40 3.99
C LYS A 59 14.78 8.17 4.38
N ARG A 60 14.25 8.14 5.61
CA ARG A 60 13.41 7.05 6.12
C ARG A 60 12.05 7.02 5.40
N THR A 61 11.35 8.16 5.34
CA THR A 61 10.09 8.29 4.60
C THR A 61 10.29 7.99 3.13
N GLN A 62 11.41 8.42 2.54
CA GLN A 62 11.78 8.10 1.17
C GLN A 62 11.87 6.58 0.96
N GLY A 63 12.55 5.87 1.86
CA GLY A 63 12.66 4.41 1.84
C GLY A 63 11.30 3.72 1.92
N TYR A 64 10.39 4.20 2.78
CA TYR A 64 9.02 3.68 2.85
C TYR A 64 8.28 3.83 1.54
N LEU A 65 8.31 5.03 0.95
CA LEU A 65 7.63 5.32 -0.31
C LEU A 65 8.22 4.49 -1.47
N GLN A 66 9.54 4.30 -1.52
CA GLN A 66 10.18 3.46 -2.53
C GLN A 66 9.76 1.99 -2.38
N LYS A 67 9.69 1.48 -1.15
CA LYS A 67 9.24 0.11 -0.88
C LYS A 67 7.77 -0.07 -1.28
N ILE A 68 6.91 0.89 -0.92
CA ILE A 68 5.50 0.91 -1.33
C ILE A 68 5.41 0.88 -2.86
N ALA A 69 6.14 1.75 -3.57
CA ALA A 69 6.13 1.81 -5.03
C ALA A 69 6.52 0.46 -5.66
N ASN A 70 7.64 -0.11 -5.20
CA ASN A 70 8.13 -1.40 -5.71
C ASN A 70 7.12 -2.55 -5.49
N VAL A 71 6.38 -2.55 -4.38
CA VAL A 71 5.37 -3.57 -4.09
C VAL A 71 4.11 -3.34 -4.94
N LEU A 72 3.62 -2.10 -5.03
CA LEU A 72 2.40 -1.79 -5.78
C LEU A 72 2.58 -2.04 -7.27
N HIS A 73 3.71 -1.66 -7.86
CA HIS A 73 4.03 -1.97 -9.27
C HIS A 73 3.93 -3.45 -9.56
N ARG A 74 4.59 -4.28 -8.74
CA ARG A 74 4.61 -5.73 -8.95
C ARG A 74 3.23 -6.38 -8.77
N LYS A 75 2.38 -5.84 -7.89
CA LYS A 75 1.12 -6.50 -7.51
C LYS A 75 -0.11 -5.97 -8.23
N LEU A 76 -0.08 -4.73 -8.70
CA LEU A 76 -1.18 -4.07 -9.39
C LEU A 76 -1.01 -3.97 -10.91
N LYS A 77 0.16 -4.35 -11.45
CA LYS A 77 0.39 -4.40 -12.91
C LYS A 77 -0.69 -5.20 -13.63
N GLY A 78 -1.23 -4.62 -14.70
CA GLY A 78 -2.20 -5.26 -15.59
C GLY A 78 -3.60 -5.42 -15.01
N LEU A 79 -3.89 -4.87 -13.82
CA LEU A 79 -5.23 -4.90 -13.24
C LEU A 79 -6.10 -3.78 -13.79
N LEU A 80 -7.41 -4.05 -13.85
CA LEU A 80 -8.40 -3.02 -14.11
C LEU A 80 -8.46 -2.00 -12.97
N ASP A 81 -8.80 -0.75 -13.28
CA ASP A 81 -8.85 0.36 -12.32
C ASP A 81 -9.65 0.02 -11.05
N LYS A 82 -10.86 -0.53 -11.24
CA LYS A 82 -11.75 -0.92 -10.14
C LYS A 82 -11.10 -2.00 -9.27
N GLN A 83 -10.54 -3.03 -9.88
CA GLN A 83 -9.90 -4.16 -9.16
C GLN A 83 -8.69 -3.67 -8.36
N ALA A 84 -7.82 -2.89 -8.99
CA ALA A 84 -6.60 -2.37 -8.36
C ALA A 84 -6.94 -1.53 -7.11
N ARG A 85 -7.96 -0.66 -7.20
CA ARG A 85 -8.42 0.14 -6.06
C ARG A 85 -9.01 -0.69 -4.93
N PHE A 86 -9.82 -1.70 -5.24
CA PHE A 86 -10.35 -2.61 -4.21
C PHE A 86 -9.23 -3.38 -3.51
N ILE A 87 -8.28 -3.93 -4.27
CA ILE A 87 -7.11 -4.62 -3.70
C ILE A 87 -6.30 -3.67 -2.83
N LEU A 88 -6.01 -2.45 -3.30
CA LEU A 88 -5.26 -1.45 -2.55
C LEU A 88 -5.95 -1.07 -1.24
N GLY A 89 -7.26 -0.82 -1.27
CA GLY A 89 -8.05 -0.49 -0.08
C GLY A 89 -8.06 -1.63 0.96
N TRP A 90 -8.20 -2.88 0.51
CA TRP A 90 -8.11 -4.04 1.40
C TRP A 90 -6.71 -4.29 1.93
N SER A 91 -5.68 -4.02 1.12
CA SER A 91 -4.27 -4.12 1.54
C SER A 91 -3.99 -3.18 2.70
N PHE A 92 -4.48 -1.94 2.66
CA PHE A 92 -4.33 -0.98 3.76
C PHE A 92 -5.03 -1.43 5.04
N ARG A 93 -6.24 -1.98 4.94
CA ARG A 93 -6.95 -2.54 6.10
C ARG A 93 -6.16 -3.70 6.72
N LEU A 94 -5.67 -4.63 5.91
CA LEU A 94 -4.87 -5.76 6.37
C LEU A 94 -3.52 -5.34 6.96
N LEU A 95 -2.85 -4.35 6.36
CA LEU A 95 -1.60 -3.78 6.87
C LEU A 95 -1.79 -3.30 8.32
N THR A 96 -2.88 -2.56 8.55
CA THR A 96 -3.26 -2.09 9.89
C THR A 96 -3.33 -3.24 10.88
N THR A 97 -4.05 -4.31 10.53
CA THR A 97 -4.19 -5.49 11.38
C THR A 97 -2.85 -6.18 11.64
N TYR A 98 -1.98 -6.30 10.63
CA TYR A 98 -0.69 -6.96 10.77
C TYR A 98 0.29 -6.18 11.64
N GLN A 99 0.32 -4.86 11.53
CA GLN A 99 1.15 -4.02 12.39
C GLN A 99 0.69 -4.04 13.84
N LEU A 100 -0.62 -3.97 14.09
CA LEU A 100 -1.17 -4.09 15.45
C LEU A 100 -0.82 -5.43 16.10
N LYS A 101 -0.91 -6.54 15.34
CA LYS A 101 -0.51 -7.86 15.85
C LYS A 101 0.97 -7.95 16.20
N GLN A 102 1.84 -7.28 15.44
CA GLN A 102 3.27 -7.24 15.74
C GLN A 102 3.55 -6.45 17.02
N ILE A 103 2.92 -5.29 17.19
CA ILE A 103 3.04 -4.48 18.41
C ILE A 103 2.62 -5.30 19.64
N ASN A 104 1.44 -5.92 19.59
CA ASN A 104 0.94 -6.72 20.71
C ASN A 104 1.84 -7.93 21.03
N PHE A 105 2.51 -8.51 20.03
CA PHE A 105 3.45 -9.60 20.26
C PHE A 105 4.77 -9.13 20.92
N LEU A 106 5.20 -7.91 20.63
CA LEU A 106 6.39 -7.30 21.22
C LEU A 106 6.14 -6.74 22.63
N SER A 107 4.90 -6.39 22.97
CA SER A 107 4.52 -5.87 24.30
C SER A 107 4.27 -6.95 25.36
N VAL A 108 4.35 -8.24 25.01
CA VAL A 108 4.09 -9.39 25.90
C VAL A 108 5.39 -10.17 26.21
N LYS A 109 6.55 -9.65 25.81
CA LYS A 109 7.88 -10.16 26.16
C LYS A 109 8.63 -9.14 26.98
#